data_AF-A0A6G0X9H9-F1
#
_entry.id   AF-A0A6G0X9H9-F1
#
_cell.length_a   1.000
_cell.length_b   1.000
_cell.length_c   1.000
_cell.angle_alpha   90.00
_cell.angle_beta   90.00
_cell.angle_gamma   90.00
#
_symmetry.space_group_name_H-M   'P 1'
#
loop_
_entity.id
_entity.type
_entity.pdbx_description
1 polymer ?
#
loop_
_entity_poly.entity_id
_entity_poly.type
_entity_poly.pdbx_seq_one_letter_code
_entity_poly.pdbx_strand_id
1 'polypeptide(L)'
;MALVHAELTATCNSLGYAGPEKYCIDPQCSEAVRDLIKFLRRDGDDHEIRRHLGTANIVETDLLPILVEYSNNLDLFDLIIRLLVNLTTPALLIYNEQPPTEKTQSQYYLQMVSHLQKYKRAFTDVNVWNVIVNKLAKVIQAEYHEKGEEKVLSTVRLLILVRNILHVPADNDAECRPDNDANLHDQVLWAMHQSQLIDIIMYIACSVNEEQYYLHALEIISLMLRDQKASELANASINRTETEKQRDEHELKIVLDKERKEKMDKLKKYSGSRHSKFGGRFVVSGMKSIGENEMVVSSMTSNINKAFDRYKKPLKTPRNRLPLGDVGVERKSAFSVRLFLKEFCVEFLYGAYNMLMKHVREILVRSKGQPNDESYYFWAIQFFMEFNRNYRFEIKLV
;
A
#
# COMPACT_ATOMS: atom_id res chain seq x y z
N MET A 1 8.16 26.37 -19.40
CA MET A 1 8.94 25.17 -19.04
C MET A 1 10.10 25.56 -18.12
N ALA A 2 11.25 26.03 -18.62
CA ALA A 2 12.40 26.38 -17.76
C ALA A 2 12.12 27.47 -16.69
N LEU A 3 11.32 28.49 -17.03
CA LEU A 3 10.96 29.55 -16.09
C LEU A 3 10.12 29.02 -14.90
N VAL A 4 9.15 28.12 -15.17
CA VAL A 4 8.29 27.53 -14.14
C VAL A 4 9.10 26.63 -13.20
N HIS A 5 10.03 25.85 -13.73
CA HIS A 5 10.93 25.05 -12.87
C HIS A 5 11.86 25.92 -12.03
N ALA A 6 12.36 27.03 -12.57
CA ALA A 6 13.18 27.97 -11.80
C ALA A 6 12.38 28.63 -10.67
N GLU A 7 11.15 29.05 -10.95
CA GLU A 7 10.21 29.58 -9.94
C GLU A 7 9.86 28.55 -8.87
N LEU A 8 9.57 27.29 -9.26
CA LEU A 8 9.31 26.20 -8.32
C LEU A 8 10.52 25.92 -7.44
N THR A 9 11.72 25.85 -8.02
CA THR A 9 12.96 25.60 -7.28
C THR A 9 13.23 26.75 -6.30
N ALA A 10 13.07 28.00 -6.73
CA ALA A 10 13.19 29.16 -5.87
C ALA A 10 12.18 29.12 -4.71
N THR A 11 10.93 28.75 -4.99
CA THR A 11 9.88 28.62 -3.98
C THR A 11 10.18 27.50 -2.98
N CYS A 12 10.73 26.37 -3.43
CA CYS A 12 11.17 25.29 -2.54
C CYS A 12 12.31 25.74 -1.63
N ASN A 13 13.29 26.48 -2.17
CA ASN A 13 14.40 27.02 -1.37
C ASN A 13 13.93 28.07 -0.34
N SER A 14 12.79 28.73 -0.58
CA SER A 14 12.13 29.64 0.38
C SER A 14 11.31 28.91 1.46
N LEU A 15 11.40 27.57 1.57
CA LEU A 15 10.83 26.85 2.72
C LEU A 15 11.76 26.93 3.94
N GLY A 16 13.08 26.85 3.73
CA GLY A 16 14.07 26.83 4.79
C GLY A 16 15.24 25.91 4.47
N TYR A 17 15.94 25.47 5.50
CA TYR A 17 17.04 24.52 5.39
C TYR A 17 17.24 23.74 6.69
N ALA A 18 17.83 22.55 6.58
CA ALA A 18 18.24 21.76 7.74
C ALA A 18 19.46 22.42 8.41
N GLY A 19 19.26 22.95 9.62
CA GLY A 19 20.34 23.41 10.49
C GLY A 19 21.00 22.26 11.26
N PRO A 20 22.05 22.54 12.06
CA PRO A 20 22.79 21.51 12.78
C PRO A 20 22.00 20.80 13.88
N GLU A 21 21.02 21.47 14.51
CA GLU A 21 20.19 20.90 15.58
C GLU A 21 18.69 20.94 15.29
N LYS A 22 18.26 21.84 14.40
CA LYS A 22 16.86 22.09 14.09
C LYS A 22 16.72 22.59 12.66
N TYR A 23 15.55 22.40 12.08
CA TYR A 23 15.18 23.00 10.81
C TYR A 23 15.03 24.52 10.98
N CYS A 24 15.57 25.29 10.05
CA CYS A 24 15.48 26.75 10.03
C CYS A 24 14.50 27.17 8.94
N ILE A 25 13.29 27.60 9.33
CA ILE A 25 12.32 28.16 8.39
C ILE A 25 12.78 29.50 7.83
N ASP A 26 12.52 29.72 6.54
CA ASP A 26 12.70 31.02 5.91
C ASP A 26 11.57 32.00 6.33
N PRO A 27 11.82 33.32 6.43
CA PRO A 27 10.78 34.29 6.76
C PRO A 27 9.57 34.28 5.81
N GLN A 28 9.74 33.86 4.55
CA GLN A 28 8.68 33.72 3.54
C GLN A 28 8.12 32.29 3.44
N CYS A 29 8.40 31.40 4.38
CA CYS A 29 7.97 29.99 4.32
C CYS A 29 6.45 29.84 4.18
N SER A 30 5.65 30.66 4.89
CA SER A 30 4.18 30.59 4.79
C SER A 30 3.68 30.97 3.40
N GLU A 31 4.26 32.01 2.79
CA GLU A 31 3.98 32.43 1.42
C GLU A 31 4.41 31.37 0.42
N ALA A 32 5.61 30.80 0.59
CA ALA A 32 6.13 29.72 -0.25
C ALA A 32 5.19 28.50 -0.25
N VAL A 33 4.73 28.04 0.92
CA VAL A 33 3.78 26.91 1.01
C VAL A 33 2.45 27.26 0.33
N ARG A 34 1.93 28.49 0.50
CA ARG A 34 0.71 28.94 -0.20
C ARG A 34 0.90 28.94 -1.71
N ASP A 35 2.06 29.35 -2.20
CA ASP A 35 2.36 29.38 -3.63
C ASP A 35 2.55 27.98 -4.21
N LEU A 36 3.19 27.05 -3.49
CA LEU A 36 3.23 25.63 -3.86
C LEU A 36 1.83 25.02 -3.99
N ILE A 37 0.93 25.33 -3.04
CA ILE A 37 -0.47 24.90 -3.13
C ILE A 37 -1.15 25.51 -4.36
N LYS A 38 -0.91 26.78 -4.69
CA LYS A 38 -1.47 27.43 -5.89
C LYS A 38 -0.93 26.81 -7.17
N PHE A 39 0.37 26.49 -7.22
CA PHE A 39 1.00 25.82 -8.34
C PHE A 39 0.35 24.46 -8.59
N LEU A 40 0.19 23.63 -7.56
CA LEU A 40 -0.46 22.32 -7.69
C LEU A 40 -1.93 22.38 -8.16
N ARG A 41 -2.64 23.50 -7.96
CA ARG A 41 -4.01 23.68 -8.51
C ARG A 41 -4.01 23.93 -10.02
N ARG A 42 -2.88 24.34 -10.59
CA ARG A 42 -2.69 24.62 -12.01
C ARG A 42 -1.80 23.56 -12.69
N ASP A 43 -1.60 22.42 -12.03
CA ASP A 43 -0.80 21.34 -12.56
C ASP A 43 -1.48 20.77 -13.80
N GLY A 44 -0.74 20.68 -14.90
CA GLY A 44 -1.27 20.22 -16.19
C GLY A 44 -1.51 18.71 -16.22
N ASP A 45 -1.91 18.20 -17.39
CA ASP A 45 -2.18 16.77 -17.62
C ASP A 45 -0.95 15.88 -17.38
N ASP A 46 0.24 16.44 -17.56
CA ASP A 46 1.50 15.76 -17.26
C ASP A 46 1.79 15.69 -15.75
N HIS A 47 1.15 16.50 -14.91
CA HIS A 47 1.48 16.62 -13.48
C HIS A 47 2.95 17.02 -13.22
N GLU A 48 3.47 17.90 -14.07
CA GLU A 48 4.85 18.35 -14.07
C GLU A 48 5.26 18.97 -12.73
N ILE A 49 4.37 19.76 -12.11
CA ILE A 49 4.64 20.45 -10.84
C ILE A 49 4.78 19.41 -9.74
N ARG A 50 3.81 18.50 -9.61
CA ARG A 50 3.87 17.41 -8.63
C ARG A 50 5.11 16.55 -8.79
N ARG A 51 5.48 16.18 -10.03
CA ARG A 51 6.68 15.39 -10.29
C ARG A 51 7.96 16.14 -9.93
N HIS A 52 8.01 17.44 -10.20
CA HIS A 52 9.14 18.28 -9.82
C HIS A 52 9.31 18.33 -8.29
N LEU A 53 8.22 18.59 -7.55
CA LEU A 53 8.24 18.61 -6.08
C LEU A 53 8.63 17.25 -5.49
N GLY A 54 8.18 16.14 -6.08
CA GLY A 54 8.59 14.80 -5.66
C GLY A 54 10.03 14.44 -6.00
N THR A 55 10.57 15.01 -7.08
CA THR A 55 12.00 14.87 -7.41
C THR A 55 12.87 15.67 -6.43
N ALA A 56 12.41 16.86 -6.03
CA ALA A 56 13.04 17.69 -5.02
C ALA A 56 12.94 17.12 -3.59
N ASN A 57 12.08 16.12 -3.37
CA ASN A 57 11.89 15.41 -2.10
C ASN A 57 11.45 16.31 -0.91
N ILE A 58 10.75 17.42 -1.20
CA ILE A 58 10.40 18.44 -0.20
C ILE A 58 9.59 17.91 0.98
N VAL A 59 8.86 16.80 0.81
CA VAL A 59 8.10 16.18 1.90
C VAL A 59 9.02 15.73 3.02
N GLU A 60 10.09 15.00 2.69
CA GLU A 60 11.05 14.47 3.66
C GLU A 60 12.02 15.54 4.13
N THR A 61 12.50 16.40 3.24
CA THR A 61 13.58 17.36 3.54
C THR A 61 13.10 18.62 4.26
N ASP A 62 11.85 19.05 4.03
CA ASP A 62 11.35 20.35 4.49
C ASP A 62 10.02 20.22 5.22
N LEU A 63 8.98 19.66 4.59
CA LEU A 63 7.62 19.71 5.13
C LEU A 63 7.44 18.91 6.42
N LEU A 64 8.03 17.71 6.52
CA LEU A 64 7.96 16.91 7.75
C LEU A 64 8.79 17.50 8.89
N PRO A 65 10.04 17.96 8.69
CA PRO A 65 10.77 18.73 9.70
C PRO A 65 9.99 19.96 10.20
N ILE A 66 9.41 20.75 9.29
CA ILE A 66 8.57 21.90 9.65
C ILE A 66 7.35 21.44 10.47
N LEU A 67 6.68 20.36 10.04
CA LEU A 67 5.53 19.81 10.74
C LEU A 67 5.87 19.42 12.19
N VAL A 68 7.02 18.79 12.40
CA VAL A 68 7.46 18.32 13.73
C VAL A 68 7.87 19.48 14.62
N GLU A 69 8.76 20.35 14.14
CA GLU A 69 9.39 21.39 14.98
C GLU A 69 8.52 22.64 15.16
N TYR A 70 7.68 22.98 14.19
CA TYR A 70 6.87 24.20 14.16
C TYR A 70 5.38 23.96 14.33
N SER A 71 4.97 22.80 14.86
CA SER A 71 3.56 22.42 15.08
C SER A 71 2.75 23.39 15.95
N ASN A 72 3.40 24.26 16.73
CA ASN A 72 2.76 25.28 17.55
C ASN A 72 2.24 26.48 16.72
N ASN A 73 2.80 26.74 15.54
CA ASN A 73 2.28 27.74 14.62
C ASN A 73 1.09 27.15 13.85
N LEU A 74 -0.14 27.45 14.29
CA LEU A 74 -1.36 26.85 13.76
C LEU A 74 -1.61 27.18 12.28
N ASP A 75 -1.30 28.40 11.86
CA ASP A 75 -1.50 28.84 10.47
C ASP A 75 -0.54 28.11 9.53
N LEU A 76 0.74 28.03 9.90
CA LEU A 76 1.73 27.29 9.13
C LEU A 76 1.40 25.79 9.13
N PHE A 77 0.97 25.25 10.28
CA PHE A 77 0.57 23.85 10.40
C PHE A 77 -0.57 23.49 9.44
N ASP A 78 -1.65 24.28 9.36
CA ASP A 78 -2.75 24.02 8.42
C ASP A 78 -2.27 24.07 6.96
N LEU A 79 -1.40 25.03 6.61
CA LEU A 79 -0.81 25.13 5.27
C LEU A 79 0.03 23.89 4.91
N ILE A 80 0.88 23.43 5.82
CA ILE A 80 1.70 22.23 5.64
C ILE A 80 0.80 20.99 5.48
N ILE A 81 -0.20 20.80 6.33
CA ILE A 81 -1.15 19.68 6.22
C ILE A 81 -1.88 19.72 4.87
N ARG A 82 -2.33 20.89 4.40
CA ARG A 82 -2.99 21.02 3.09
C ARG A 82 -2.06 20.65 1.93
N LEU A 83 -0.79 21.05 2.00
CA LEU A 83 0.19 20.69 0.99
C LEU A 83 0.50 19.19 1.03
N LEU A 84 0.70 18.61 2.22
CA LEU A 84 0.94 17.17 2.41
C LEU A 84 -0.23 16.34 1.90
N VAL A 85 -1.48 16.70 2.24
CA VAL A 85 -2.69 16.02 1.73
C VAL A 85 -2.70 16.04 0.20
N ASN A 86 -2.39 17.18 -0.42
CA ASN A 86 -2.34 17.28 -1.87
C ASN A 86 -1.23 16.41 -2.48
N LEU A 87 -0.01 16.46 -1.94
CA LEU A 87 1.14 15.72 -2.47
C LEU A 87 1.01 14.20 -2.28
N THR A 88 0.29 13.77 -1.25
CA THR A 88 0.07 12.36 -0.90
C THR A 88 -1.16 11.74 -1.56
N THR A 89 -1.95 12.50 -2.33
CA THR A 89 -3.09 11.96 -3.08
C THR A 89 -2.68 10.75 -3.92
N PRO A 90 -3.40 9.61 -3.81
CA PRO A 90 -3.14 8.42 -4.61
C PRO A 90 -3.00 8.74 -6.10
N ALA A 91 -1.91 8.26 -6.72
CA ALA A 91 -1.63 8.53 -8.14
C ALA A 91 -2.78 8.11 -9.06
N LEU A 92 -3.47 7.02 -8.73
CA LEU A 92 -4.59 6.53 -9.53
C LEU A 92 -5.80 7.48 -9.49
N LEU A 93 -6.06 8.17 -8.37
CA LEU A 93 -7.11 9.20 -8.29
C LEU A 93 -6.79 10.42 -9.16
N ILE A 94 -5.50 10.76 -9.27
CA ILE A 94 -5.04 11.85 -10.16
C ILE A 94 -5.31 11.50 -11.63
N TYR A 95 -5.23 10.22 -11.98
CA TYR A 95 -5.56 9.69 -13.32
C TYR A 95 -7.01 9.20 -13.44
N ASN A 96 -7.97 9.75 -12.68
CA ASN A 96 -9.39 9.41 -12.74
C ASN A 96 -9.67 7.89 -12.63
N GLU A 97 -8.98 7.24 -11.71
CA GLU A 97 -9.14 5.82 -11.38
C GLU A 97 -8.73 4.83 -12.48
N GLN A 98 -8.03 5.30 -13.50
CA GLN A 98 -7.58 4.47 -14.61
C GLN A 98 -6.07 4.64 -14.85
N PRO A 99 -5.30 3.54 -14.92
CA PRO A 99 -3.88 3.64 -15.22
C PRO A 99 -3.70 4.12 -16.67
N PRO A 100 -2.78 5.06 -16.93
CA PRO A 100 -2.55 5.56 -18.27
C PRO A 100 -2.06 4.47 -19.23
N THR A 101 -2.56 4.52 -20.46
CA THR A 101 -2.22 3.54 -21.50
C THR A 101 -1.07 4.01 -22.39
N GLU A 102 -0.90 5.34 -22.53
CA GLU A 102 0.20 5.93 -23.28
C GLU A 102 1.53 5.70 -22.55
N LYS A 103 2.59 5.41 -23.31
CA LYS A 103 3.92 5.09 -22.76
C LYS A 103 4.47 6.23 -21.88
N THR A 104 4.36 7.48 -22.34
CA THR A 104 4.88 8.65 -21.63
C THR A 104 4.14 8.89 -20.31
N GLN A 105 2.81 8.93 -20.36
CA GLN A 105 1.96 9.05 -19.18
C GLN A 105 2.15 7.89 -18.20
N SER A 106 2.36 6.67 -18.70
CA SER A 106 2.69 5.50 -17.88
C SER A 106 4.01 5.67 -17.12
N GLN A 107 5.03 6.29 -17.73
CA GLN A 107 6.27 6.61 -17.03
C GLN A 107 6.06 7.67 -15.94
N TYR A 108 5.27 8.71 -16.23
CA TYR A 108 4.93 9.76 -15.26
C TYR A 108 4.14 9.22 -14.07
N TYR A 109 3.16 8.36 -14.32
CA TYR A 109 2.41 7.66 -13.29
C TYR A 109 3.32 6.82 -12.38
N LEU A 110 4.22 6.01 -12.96
CA LEU A 110 5.17 5.20 -12.18
C LEU A 110 6.14 6.08 -11.37
N GLN A 111 6.59 7.20 -11.94
CA GLN A 111 7.41 8.18 -11.24
C GLN A 111 6.67 8.76 -10.03
N MET A 112 5.39 9.11 -10.18
CA MET A 112 4.56 9.61 -9.08
C MET A 112 4.34 8.55 -7.99
N VAL A 113 4.09 7.30 -8.37
CA VAL A 113 4.02 6.18 -7.41
C VAL A 113 5.33 6.03 -6.62
N SER A 114 6.48 6.15 -7.30
CA SER A 114 7.79 6.12 -6.64
C SER A 114 7.97 7.27 -5.64
N HIS A 115 7.53 8.49 -5.98
CA HIS A 115 7.55 9.62 -5.04
C HIS A 115 6.64 9.37 -3.83
N LEU A 116 5.43 8.86 -4.04
CA LEU A 116 4.51 8.52 -2.97
C LEU A 116 5.11 7.46 -2.02
N GLN A 117 5.82 6.46 -2.55
CA GLN A 117 6.52 5.45 -1.76
C GLN A 117 7.67 6.06 -0.93
N LYS A 118 8.41 7.03 -1.47
CA LYS A 118 9.40 7.80 -0.70
C LYS A 118 8.72 8.57 0.44
N TYR A 119 7.60 9.22 0.17
CA TYR A 119 6.84 9.92 1.21
C TYR A 119 6.39 8.95 2.29
N LYS A 120 5.80 7.80 1.94
CA LYS A 120 5.41 6.77 2.91
C LYS A 120 6.58 6.32 3.79
N ARG A 121 7.80 6.21 3.23
CA ARG A 121 9.01 5.91 4.00
C ARG A 121 9.35 7.01 5.01
N ALA A 122 9.22 8.27 4.64
CA ALA A 122 9.44 9.38 5.58
C ALA A 122 8.43 9.38 6.75
N PHE A 123 7.22 8.84 6.55
CA PHE A 123 6.23 8.61 7.60
C PHE A 123 6.49 7.37 8.46
N THR A 124 7.68 6.75 8.40
CA THR A 124 8.08 5.74 9.40
C THR A 124 8.56 6.37 10.72
N ASP A 125 8.81 7.69 10.73
CA ASP A 125 9.16 8.42 11.95
C ASP A 125 7.94 8.62 12.87
N VAL A 126 8.02 8.08 14.09
CA VAL A 126 7.00 8.21 15.13
C VAL A 126 6.72 9.66 15.51
N ASN A 127 7.69 10.58 15.39
CA ASN A 127 7.53 11.98 15.78
C ASN A 127 6.49 12.70 14.91
N VAL A 128 6.43 12.36 13.62
CA VAL A 128 5.41 12.87 12.69
C VAL A 128 4.02 12.49 13.18
N TRP A 129 3.84 11.22 13.56
CA TRP A 129 2.56 10.73 14.06
C TRP A 129 2.19 11.31 15.42
N ASN A 130 3.15 11.47 16.33
CA ASN A 130 2.93 12.13 17.62
C ASN A 130 2.33 13.53 17.45
N VAL A 131 2.80 14.31 16.47
CA VAL A 131 2.23 15.64 16.17
C VAL A 131 0.78 15.53 15.66
N ILE A 132 0.51 14.60 14.73
CA ILE A 132 -0.84 14.37 14.19
C ILE A 132 -1.81 13.96 15.31
N VAL A 133 -1.40 13.00 16.15
CA VAL A 133 -2.15 12.49 17.31
C VAL A 133 -2.43 13.61 18.30
N ASN A 134 -1.43 14.41 18.65
CA ASN A 134 -1.60 15.54 19.56
C ASN A 134 -2.64 16.56 19.07
N LYS A 135 -2.78 16.74 17.74
CA LYS A 135 -3.79 17.62 17.14
C LYS A 135 -5.17 16.97 17.12
N LEU A 136 -5.25 15.70 16.72
CA LEU A 136 -6.51 14.94 16.71
C LEU A 136 -7.09 14.79 18.12
N ALA A 137 -6.26 14.47 19.12
CA ALA A 137 -6.66 14.32 20.51
C ALA A 137 -7.31 15.60 21.07
N LYS A 138 -6.75 16.78 20.75
CA LYS A 138 -7.31 18.08 21.17
C LYS A 138 -8.71 18.32 20.61
N VAL A 139 -8.99 17.88 19.38
CA VAL A 139 -10.32 18.05 18.77
C VAL A 139 -11.31 17.01 19.30
N ILE A 140 -10.83 15.80 19.60
CA ILE A 140 -11.65 14.74 20.18
C ILE A 140 -12.04 15.04 21.63
N GLN A 141 -11.16 15.66 22.41
CA GLN A 141 -11.43 16.07 23.80
C GLN A 141 -12.39 17.26 23.90
N ALA A 142 -12.55 18.05 22.82
CA ALA A 142 -13.50 19.15 22.79
C ALA A 142 -14.94 18.62 22.74
N GLU A 143 -15.86 19.28 23.44
CA GLU A 143 -17.26 18.89 23.43
C GLU A 143 -17.84 19.02 22.01
N TYR A 144 -18.73 18.10 21.63
CA TYR A 144 -19.25 18.00 20.25
C TYR A 144 -19.80 19.33 19.72
N HIS A 145 -20.50 20.11 20.56
CA HIS A 145 -21.09 21.39 20.17
C HIS A 145 -20.08 22.55 20.11
N GLU A 146 -18.87 22.37 20.64
CA GLU A 146 -17.76 23.33 20.57
C GLU A 146 -16.86 23.09 19.35
N LYS A 147 -17.12 22.01 18.59
CA LYS A 147 -16.42 21.70 17.34
C LYS A 147 -16.94 22.61 16.22
N GLY A 148 -16.39 23.82 16.17
CA GLY A 148 -16.61 24.71 15.03
C GLY A 148 -16.21 24.07 13.70
N GLU A 149 -16.81 24.54 12.60
CA GLU A 149 -16.61 24.01 11.24
C GLU A 149 -15.12 23.91 10.84
N GLU A 150 -14.33 24.91 11.22
CA GLU A 150 -12.88 24.94 10.94
C GLU A 150 -12.14 23.75 11.60
N LYS A 151 -12.46 23.43 12.86
CA LYS A 151 -11.87 22.29 13.58
C LYS A 151 -12.28 20.98 12.92
N VAL A 152 -13.54 20.87 12.49
CA VAL A 152 -14.04 19.69 11.77
C VAL A 152 -13.26 19.49 10.45
N LEU A 153 -13.12 20.55 9.66
CA LEU A 153 -12.35 20.51 8.40
C LEU A 153 -10.88 20.16 8.64
N SER A 154 -10.28 20.68 9.71
CA SER A 154 -8.89 20.36 10.10
C SER A 154 -8.75 18.86 10.45
N THR A 155 -9.66 18.31 11.25
CA THR A 155 -9.69 16.88 11.57
C THR A 155 -9.86 16.02 10.33
N VAL A 156 -10.79 16.37 9.43
CA VAL A 156 -10.97 15.66 8.15
C VAL A 156 -9.68 15.64 7.34
N ARG A 157 -8.96 16.77 7.24
CA ARG A 157 -7.68 16.82 6.51
C ARG A 157 -6.61 15.92 7.13
N LEU A 158 -6.52 15.87 8.46
CA LEU A 158 -5.60 14.98 9.16
C LEU A 158 -5.95 13.51 8.87
N LEU A 159 -7.23 13.13 8.94
CA LEU A 159 -7.67 11.77 8.61
C LEU A 159 -7.40 11.42 7.14
N ILE A 160 -7.60 12.36 6.20
CA ILE A 160 -7.24 12.16 4.79
C ILE A 160 -5.73 11.95 4.63
N LEU A 161 -4.89 12.68 5.36
CA LEU A 161 -3.44 12.47 5.32
C LEU A 161 -3.07 11.07 5.79
N VAL A 162 -3.63 10.62 6.93
CA VAL A 162 -3.43 9.26 7.45
C VAL A 162 -3.84 8.22 6.40
N ARG A 163 -5.04 8.38 5.83
CA ARG A 163 -5.59 7.51 4.78
C ARG A 163 -4.67 7.47 3.55
N ASN A 164 -4.22 8.62 3.06
CA ASN A 164 -3.35 8.72 1.89
C ASN A 164 -2.05 7.94 2.09
N ILE A 165 -1.39 8.09 3.25
CA ILE A 165 -0.13 7.39 3.56
C ILE A 165 -0.33 5.87 3.62
N LEU A 166 -1.43 5.40 4.22
CA LEU A 166 -1.76 3.97 4.25
C LEU A 166 -2.08 3.42 2.85
N HIS A 167 -2.76 4.23 2.01
CA HIS A 167 -3.15 3.84 0.66
C HIS A 167 -1.96 3.58 -0.27
N VAL A 168 -0.86 4.32 -0.12
CA VAL A 168 0.34 4.13 -0.96
C VAL A 168 0.82 2.67 -0.89
N PRO A 169 0.99 1.98 -2.04
CA PRO A 169 1.38 0.58 -2.06
C PRO A 169 2.84 0.41 -1.59
N ALA A 170 3.11 -0.62 -0.79
CA ALA A 170 4.48 -1.05 -0.52
C ALA A 170 5.08 -1.72 -1.78
N ASP A 171 6.37 -1.51 -2.03
CA ASP A 171 7.09 -2.20 -3.09
C ASP A 171 7.85 -3.39 -2.49
N ASN A 172 7.13 -4.49 -2.27
CA ASN A 172 7.70 -5.69 -1.64
C ASN A 172 8.84 -6.29 -2.49
N ASP A 173 8.77 -6.17 -3.82
CA ASP A 173 9.80 -6.68 -4.74
C ASP A 173 11.09 -5.86 -4.61
N ALA A 174 11.00 -4.54 -4.51
CA ALA A 174 12.17 -3.68 -4.29
C ALA A 174 12.78 -3.85 -2.89
N GLU A 175 11.96 -4.12 -1.86
CA GLU A 175 12.44 -4.27 -0.49
C GLU A 175 13.23 -5.57 -0.24
N CYS A 176 13.01 -6.61 -1.06
CA CYS A 176 13.70 -7.91 -0.94
C CYS A 176 13.66 -8.54 0.48
N ARG A 177 12.64 -8.21 1.28
CA ARG A 177 12.54 -8.65 2.67
C ARG A 177 11.92 -10.05 2.78
N PRO A 178 12.46 -10.94 3.63
CA PRO A 178 11.89 -12.26 3.85
C PRO A 178 10.49 -12.18 4.48
N ASP A 179 9.73 -13.28 4.40
CA ASP A 179 8.44 -13.41 5.09
C ASP A 179 8.58 -13.27 6.61
N ASN A 180 7.58 -12.67 7.26
CA ASN A 180 7.57 -12.27 8.68
C ASN A 180 8.51 -11.12 9.07
N ASP A 181 9.24 -10.51 8.14
CA ASP A 181 9.90 -9.23 8.40
C ASP A 181 8.91 -8.05 8.24
N ALA A 182 9.21 -6.89 8.81
CA ALA A 182 8.36 -5.71 8.66
C ALA A 182 8.62 -5.00 7.32
N ASN A 183 7.66 -5.02 6.40
CA ASN A 183 7.74 -4.21 5.18
C ASN A 183 7.51 -2.71 5.48
N LEU A 184 7.57 -1.86 4.46
CA LEU A 184 7.31 -0.43 4.64
C LEU A 184 5.92 -0.12 5.24
N HIS A 185 4.89 -0.91 4.89
CA HIS A 185 3.56 -0.72 5.44
C HIS A 185 3.51 -1.07 6.93
N ASP A 186 4.09 -2.21 7.32
CA ASP A 186 4.24 -2.65 8.70
C ASP A 186 5.00 -1.63 9.56
N GLN A 187 6.04 -1.01 9.02
CA GLN A 187 6.80 0.03 9.73
C GLN A 187 5.95 1.28 10.00
N VAL A 188 5.12 1.69 9.04
CA VAL A 188 4.16 2.79 9.23
C VAL A 188 3.11 2.41 10.29
N LEU A 189 2.55 1.20 10.21
CA LEU A 189 1.58 0.72 11.20
C LEU A 189 2.19 0.65 12.61
N TRP A 190 3.45 0.23 12.71
CA TRP A 190 4.18 0.24 13.97
C TRP A 190 4.36 1.66 14.53
N ALA A 191 4.74 2.63 13.69
CA ALA A 191 4.86 4.02 14.10
C ALA A 191 3.50 4.60 14.57
N MET A 192 2.41 4.29 13.86
CA MET A 192 1.04 4.67 14.24
C MET A 192 0.60 4.05 15.58
N HIS A 193 0.99 2.79 15.82
CA HIS A 193 0.73 2.11 17.09
C HIS A 193 1.51 2.77 18.23
N GLN A 194 2.80 3.02 18.04
CA GLN A 194 3.65 3.67 19.05
C GLN A 194 3.20 5.08 19.41
N SER A 195 2.58 5.80 18.47
CA SER A 195 2.03 7.14 18.70
C SER A 195 0.57 7.15 19.20
N GLN A 196 -0.05 5.99 19.48
CA GLN A 196 -1.46 5.90 19.89
C GLN A 196 -2.47 6.44 18.85
N LEU A 197 -2.09 6.49 17.56
CA LEU A 197 -3.03 6.90 16.52
C LEU A 197 -4.13 5.85 16.32
N ILE A 198 -3.79 4.57 16.49
CA ILE A 198 -4.75 3.47 16.39
C ILE A 198 -5.86 3.60 17.45
N ASP A 199 -5.51 4.01 18.67
CA ASP A 199 -6.47 4.23 19.75
C ASP A 199 -7.41 5.40 19.44
N ILE A 200 -6.89 6.47 18.80
CA ILE A 200 -7.70 7.58 18.31
C ILE A 200 -8.72 7.11 17.25
N ILE A 201 -8.28 6.27 16.30
CA ILE A 201 -9.17 5.72 15.26
C ILE A 201 -10.23 4.81 15.90
N MET A 202 -9.85 3.98 16.89
CA MET A 202 -10.79 3.17 17.66
C MET A 202 -11.81 4.03 18.39
N TYR A 203 -11.37 5.10 19.06
CA TYR A 203 -12.27 6.03 19.73
C TYR A 203 -13.28 6.65 18.76
N ILE A 204 -12.83 7.13 17.60
CA ILE A 204 -13.71 7.67 16.55
C ILE A 204 -14.75 6.62 16.16
N ALA A 205 -14.34 5.38 15.97
CA ALA A 205 -15.25 4.31 15.58
C ALA A 205 -16.27 3.91 16.68
N CYS A 206 -15.90 4.07 17.95
CA CYS A 206 -16.75 3.75 19.11
C CYS A 206 -17.69 4.90 19.52
N SER A 207 -17.46 6.13 19.06
CA SER A 207 -18.18 7.32 19.55
C SER A 207 -19.27 7.80 18.59
N VAL A 208 -20.52 7.77 19.05
CA VAL A 208 -21.70 8.32 18.35
C VAL A 208 -21.53 9.82 18.02
N ASN A 209 -20.73 10.56 18.79
CA ASN A 209 -20.47 11.98 18.53
C ASN A 209 -19.52 12.22 17.36
N GLU A 210 -18.87 11.18 16.83
CA GLU A 210 -17.88 11.26 15.76
C GLU A 210 -18.38 10.65 14.44
N GLU A 211 -19.70 10.45 14.29
CA GLU A 211 -20.35 9.87 13.11
C GLU A 211 -19.90 10.47 11.78
N GLN A 212 -19.64 11.79 11.75
CA GLN A 212 -19.14 12.50 10.57
C GLN A 212 -17.77 12.00 10.05
N TYR A 213 -17.01 11.29 10.88
CA TYR A 213 -15.69 10.75 10.52
C TYR A 213 -15.71 9.26 10.19
N TYR A 214 -16.86 8.57 10.28
CA TYR A 214 -16.93 7.11 10.15
C TYR A 214 -16.46 6.57 8.79
N LEU A 215 -16.74 7.26 7.68
CA LEU A 215 -16.22 6.84 6.36
C LEU A 215 -14.69 6.85 6.35
N HIS A 216 -14.08 7.93 6.84
CA HIS A 216 -12.63 8.05 6.94
C HIS A 216 -12.04 6.98 7.87
N ALA A 217 -12.70 6.71 9.01
CA ALA A 217 -12.28 5.65 9.92
C ALA A 217 -12.34 4.28 9.25
N LEU A 218 -13.41 3.97 8.51
CA LEU A 218 -13.56 2.71 7.79
C LEU A 218 -12.48 2.52 6.72
N GLU A 219 -12.17 3.57 5.94
CA GLU A 219 -11.08 3.55 4.97
C GLU A 219 -9.73 3.28 5.65
N ILE A 220 -9.42 4.02 6.72
CA ILE A 220 -8.18 3.86 7.48
C ILE A 220 -8.07 2.44 8.03
N ILE A 221 -9.13 1.91 8.65
CA ILE A 221 -9.17 0.54 9.19
C ILE A 221 -8.95 -0.49 8.09
N SER A 222 -9.62 -0.33 6.95
CA SER A 222 -9.46 -1.24 5.82
C SER A 222 -8.04 -1.21 5.26
N LEU A 223 -7.45 -0.03 5.17
CA LEU A 223 -6.07 0.15 4.72
C LEU A 223 -5.04 -0.31 5.75
N MET A 224 -5.33 -0.29 7.05
CA MET A 224 -4.48 -0.88 8.10
C MET A 224 -4.40 -2.40 7.99
N LEU A 225 -5.49 -3.03 7.54
CA LEU A 225 -5.66 -4.48 7.50
C LEU A 225 -5.50 -5.06 6.08
N ARG A 226 -5.16 -4.23 5.08
CA ARG A 226 -5.12 -4.60 3.66
C ARG A 226 -4.19 -5.75 3.32
N ASP A 227 -3.08 -5.88 4.06
CA ASP A 227 -2.05 -6.92 3.86
C ASP A 227 -2.27 -8.10 4.81
N GLN A 228 -3.40 -8.16 5.53
CA GLN A 228 -3.72 -9.22 6.49
C GLN A 228 -4.74 -10.20 5.92
N LYS A 229 -4.56 -11.49 6.23
CA LYS A 229 -5.61 -12.50 6.11
C LYS A 229 -6.36 -12.61 7.42
N ALA A 230 -7.68 -12.43 7.38
CA ALA A 230 -8.54 -12.47 8.56
C ALA A 230 -8.40 -13.79 9.37
N SER A 231 -8.34 -14.92 8.68
CA SER A 231 -8.11 -16.24 9.28
C SER A 231 -6.74 -16.39 9.96
N GLU A 232 -5.67 -15.89 9.34
CA GLU A 232 -4.33 -15.96 9.95
C GLU A 232 -4.20 -15.01 11.15
N LEU A 233 -4.75 -13.80 11.02
CA LEU A 233 -4.72 -12.78 12.06
C LEU A 233 -5.48 -13.23 13.32
N ALA A 234 -6.64 -13.85 13.16
CA ALA A 234 -7.43 -14.40 14.27
C ALA A 234 -6.65 -15.45 15.08
N ASN A 235 -5.80 -16.24 14.40
CA ASN A 235 -5.01 -17.29 15.03
C ASN A 235 -3.66 -16.82 15.59
N ALA A 236 -3.21 -15.59 15.27
CA ALA A 236 -1.95 -15.05 15.76
C ALA A 236 -1.92 -15.02 17.31
N SER A 237 -1.04 -15.78 17.95
CA SER A 237 -1.00 -15.87 19.42
C SER A 237 0.43 -15.92 19.96
N ILE A 238 0.66 -15.26 21.10
CA ILE A 238 1.98 -15.20 21.78
C ILE A 238 2.44 -16.60 22.19
N ASN A 239 1.49 -17.39 22.70
CA ASN A 239 1.70 -18.79 23.01
C ASN A 239 1.57 -19.59 21.73
N ARG A 240 2.65 -19.60 20.93
CA ARG A 240 2.76 -20.49 19.77
C ARG A 240 2.47 -21.90 20.26
N THR A 241 1.29 -22.42 19.93
CA THR A 241 0.91 -23.74 20.42
C THR A 241 1.89 -24.75 19.85
N GLU A 242 2.29 -25.74 20.64
CA GLU A 242 3.25 -26.77 20.20
C GLU A 242 2.76 -27.45 18.90
N THR A 243 1.44 -27.50 18.72
CA THR A 243 0.72 -27.93 17.52
C THR A 243 0.92 -27.02 16.31
N GLU A 244 0.95 -25.70 16.48
CA GLU A 244 1.19 -24.74 15.40
C GLU A 244 2.65 -24.79 14.92
N LYS A 245 3.60 -24.89 15.86
CA LYS A 245 5.03 -25.11 15.52
C LYS A 245 5.22 -26.42 14.74
N GLN A 246 4.60 -27.51 15.18
CA GLN A 246 4.65 -28.79 14.47
C GLN A 246 3.99 -28.71 13.09
N ARG A 247 2.92 -27.93 12.94
CA ARG A 247 2.26 -27.71 11.64
C ARG A 247 3.15 -26.92 10.69
N ASP A 248 3.75 -25.81 11.14
CA ASP A 248 4.69 -25.00 10.36
C ASP A 248 5.90 -25.86 9.90
N GLU A 249 6.47 -26.66 10.80
CA GLU A 249 7.57 -27.59 10.48
C GLU A 249 7.16 -28.66 9.46
N HIS A 250 5.92 -29.15 9.55
CA HIS A 250 5.37 -30.12 8.61
C HIS A 250 5.11 -29.51 7.24
N GLU A 251 4.50 -28.32 7.17
CA GLU A 251 4.30 -27.57 5.92
C GLU A 251 5.63 -27.24 5.25
N LEU A 252 6.63 -26.79 6.03
CA LEU A 252 7.97 -26.54 5.51
C LEU A 252 8.60 -27.80 4.92
N LYS A 253 8.46 -28.97 5.58
CA LYS A 253 8.92 -30.25 5.03
C LYS A 253 8.23 -30.61 3.72
N ILE A 254 6.91 -30.41 3.62
CA ILE A 254 6.16 -30.65 2.37
C ILE A 254 6.70 -29.76 1.23
N VAL A 255 6.91 -28.47 1.49
CA VAL A 255 7.42 -27.53 0.49
C VAL A 255 8.84 -27.91 0.07
N LEU A 256 9.73 -28.22 1.02
CA LEU A 256 11.10 -28.68 0.75
C LEU A 256 11.13 -29.97 -0.07
N ASP A 257 10.27 -30.93 0.25
CA ASP A 257 10.21 -32.21 -0.48
C ASP A 257 9.63 -32.03 -1.88
N LYS A 258 8.67 -31.12 -2.05
CA LYS A 258 8.17 -30.70 -3.37
C LYS A 258 9.28 -30.05 -4.20
N GLU A 259 10.03 -29.11 -3.63
CA GLU A 259 11.15 -28.45 -4.31
C GLU A 259 12.25 -29.45 -4.69
N ARG A 260 12.61 -30.36 -3.77
CA ARG A 260 13.55 -31.46 -4.04
C ARG A 260 13.06 -32.35 -5.18
N LYS A 261 11.78 -32.73 -5.17
CA LYS A 261 11.18 -33.56 -6.22
C LYS A 261 11.20 -32.83 -7.56
N GLU A 262 10.85 -31.55 -7.60
CA GLU A 262 10.92 -30.73 -8.81
C GLU A 262 12.36 -30.57 -9.32
N LYS A 263 13.33 -30.37 -8.41
CA LYS A 263 14.76 -30.31 -8.74
C LYS A 263 15.24 -31.65 -9.30
N MET A 264 14.86 -32.77 -8.68
CA MET A 264 15.17 -34.12 -9.16
C MET A 264 14.51 -34.40 -10.51
N ASP A 265 13.26 -34.00 -10.72
CA ASP A 265 12.56 -34.17 -11.99
C ASP A 265 13.18 -33.30 -13.09
N LYS A 266 13.60 -32.06 -12.78
CA LYS A 266 14.37 -31.21 -13.71
C LYS A 266 15.72 -31.85 -14.04
N LEU A 267 16.44 -32.37 -13.05
CA LEU A 267 17.67 -33.13 -13.26
C LEU A 267 17.42 -34.35 -14.16
N LYS A 268 16.40 -35.18 -13.89
CA LYS A 268 16.07 -36.34 -14.73
C LYS A 268 15.64 -35.95 -16.15
N LYS A 269 14.93 -34.83 -16.32
CA LYS A 269 14.42 -34.36 -17.62
C LYS A 269 15.49 -33.71 -18.48
N TYR A 270 16.44 -32.99 -17.87
CA TYR A 270 17.39 -32.12 -18.59
C TYR A 270 18.86 -32.51 -18.41
N SER A 271 19.20 -33.29 -17.38
CA SER A 271 20.51 -33.91 -17.22
C SER A 271 20.46 -35.29 -17.86
N GLY A 272 20.78 -35.34 -19.16
CA GLY A 272 21.12 -36.62 -19.77
C GLY A 272 22.34 -37.20 -19.06
N SER A 273 22.48 -38.52 -19.04
CA SER A 273 23.67 -39.23 -18.53
C SER A 273 24.98 -38.82 -19.23
N ARG A 274 24.92 -37.97 -20.27
CA ARG A 274 26.03 -37.55 -21.13
C ARG A 274 25.97 -36.04 -21.36
N HIS A 275 27.12 -35.44 -21.64
CA HIS A 275 27.27 -33.98 -21.76
C HIS A 275 26.38 -33.39 -22.87
N SER A 276 26.10 -32.08 -22.81
CA SER A 276 25.23 -31.36 -23.76
C SER A 276 25.61 -31.51 -25.24
N LYS A 277 26.88 -31.78 -25.56
CA LYS A 277 27.36 -32.04 -26.93
C LYS A 277 27.12 -33.49 -27.43
N PHE A 278 26.63 -34.40 -26.58
CA PHE A 278 26.31 -35.78 -26.94
C PHE A 278 24.86 -35.85 -27.43
N GLY A 279 24.55 -35.09 -28.48
CA GLY A 279 23.23 -35.06 -29.09
C GLY A 279 23.11 -36.16 -30.15
N GLY A 280 22.27 -37.15 -29.92
CA GLY A 280 21.84 -38.07 -30.97
C GLY A 280 21.00 -37.34 -32.03
N ARG A 281 21.13 -37.73 -33.29
CA ARG A 281 20.26 -37.27 -34.37
C ARG A 281 19.25 -38.36 -34.67
N PHE A 282 17.98 -38.01 -34.67
CA PHE A 282 16.88 -38.92 -34.96
C PHE A 282 16.18 -38.47 -36.23
N VAL A 283 15.70 -39.43 -37.03
CA VAL A 283 14.90 -39.17 -38.22
C VAL A 283 13.44 -39.46 -37.91
N VAL A 284 12.55 -38.51 -38.18
CA VAL A 284 11.11 -38.67 -37.97
C VAL A 284 10.50 -39.26 -39.23
N SER A 285 10.18 -40.56 -39.18
CA SER A 285 9.53 -41.28 -40.28
C SER A 285 8.18 -40.65 -40.64
N GLY A 286 7.93 -40.45 -41.94
CA GLY A 286 6.66 -39.94 -42.44
C GLY A 286 6.49 -38.41 -42.38
N MET A 287 7.52 -37.66 -42.00
CA MET A 287 7.50 -36.19 -42.00
C MET A 287 8.67 -35.63 -42.82
N LYS A 288 8.34 -34.98 -43.95
CA LYS A 288 9.33 -34.33 -44.81
C LYS A 288 9.82 -33.02 -44.20
N SER A 289 11.12 -32.74 -44.37
CA SER A 289 11.73 -31.45 -44.04
C SER A 289 11.33 -30.38 -45.08
N ILE A 290 12.06 -29.26 -45.15
CA ILE A 290 11.91 -28.19 -46.16
C ILE A 290 12.21 -28.70 -47.61
N GLY A 291 12.46 -30.01 -47.80
CA GLY A 291 12.66 -30.67 -49.09
C GLY A 291 12.20 -32.13 -49.10
N GLU A 292 12.76 -32.96 -49.98
CA GLU A 292 12.38 -34.38 -50.15
C GLU A 292 12.85 -35.30 -49.00
N ASN A 293 13.82 -34.86 -48.20
CA ASN A 293 14.42 -35.65 -47.14
C ASN A 293 13.54 -35.69 -45.88
N GLU A 294 13.62 -36.81 -45.15
CA GLU A 294 12.98 -36.97 -43.86
C GLU A 294 13.55 -36.00 -42.81
N MET A 295 12.70 -35.59 -41.86
CA MET A 295 13.04 -34.56 -40.89
C MET A 295 13.97 -35.09 -39.79
N VAL A 296 15.05 -34.36 -39.52
CA VAL A 296 16.03 -34.71 -38.48
C VAL A 296 15.80 -33.86 -37.22
N VAL A 297 15.71 -34.52 -36.05
CA VAL A 297 15.52 -33.88 -34.74
C VAL A 297 16.68 -34.27 -33.80
N SER A 298 17.18 -33.31 -33.03
CA SER A 298 18.35 -33.45 -32.15
C SER A 298 18.03 -33.90 -30.72
N SER A 299 16.76 -34.18 -30.42
CA SER A 299 16.30 -34.49 -29.05
C SER A 299 15.06 -35.37 -29.07
N MET A 300 15.14 -36.52 -28.41
CA MET A 300 14.03 -37.44 -28.20
C MET A 300 13.20 -36.95 -27.02
N THR A 301 12.34 -35.96 -27.23
CA THR A 301 11.31 -35.61 -26.26
C THR A 301 10.08 -36.48 -26.48
N SER A 302 9.41 -36.91 -25.40
CA SER A 302 8.14 -37.68 -25.48
C SER A 302 7.05 -36.95 -26.28
N ASN A 303 7.21 -35.65 -26.49
CA ASN A 303 6.39 -34.84 -27.38
C ASN A 303 7.30 -34.18 -28.43
N ILE A 304 7.18 -34.61 -29.68
CA ILE A 304 7.99 -34.13 -30.82
C ILE A 304 7.65 -32.66 -31.14
N ASN A 305 6.41 -32.21 -30.91
CA ASN A 305 6.00 -30.81 -31.12
C ASN A 305 6.81 -29.84 -30.27
N LYS A 306 7.17 -30.24 -29.04
CA LYS A 306 8.05 -29.44 -28.18
C LYS A 306 9.48 -29.32 -28.72
N ALA A 307 9.92 -30.21 -29.60
CA ALA A 307 11.21 -30.06 -30.29
C ALA A 307 11.12 -29.06 -31.45
N PHE A 308 9.97 -28.98 -32.13
CA PHE A 308 9.72 -28.04 -33.23
C PHE A 308 9.46 -26.61 -32.73
N ASP A 309 8.84 -26.47 -31.55
CA ASP A 309 8.45 -25.16 -31.01
C ASP A 309 9.58 -24.45 -30.25
N ARG A 310 10.75 -25.09 -30.05
CA ARG A 310 11.87 -24.52 -29.25
C ARG A 310 12.36 -23.16 -29.73
N TYR A 311 12.28 -22.92 -31.03
CA TYR A 311 12.75 -21.68 -31.66
C TYR A 311 11.59 -20.75 -32.05
N LYS A 312 10.33 -21.15 -31.81
CA LYS A 312 9.17 -20.31 -32.10
C LYS A 312 9.06 -19.25 -31.01
N LYS A 313 8.97 -17.98 -31.42
CA LYS A 313 8.64 -16.91 -30.49
C LYS A 313 7.18 -17.13 -30.02
N PRO A 314 6.90 -17.17 -28.71
CA PRO A 314 5.54 -17.30 -28.23
C PRO A 314 4.71 -16.10 -28.71
N LEU A 315 3.49 -16.36 -29.15
CA LEU A 315 2.53 -15.29 -29.48
C LEU A 315 2.14 -14.58 -28.18
N LYS A 316 2.18 -13.25 -28.19
CA LYS A 316 1.77 -12.44 -27.04
C LYS A 316 0.26 -12.56 -26.85
N THR A 317 -0.18 -13.07 -25.72
CA THR A 317 -1.61 -13.07 -25.38
C THR A 317 -2.09 -11.63 -25.22
N PRO A 318 -3.19 -11.21 -25.88
CA PRO A 318 -3.73 -9.87 -25.71
C PRO A 318 -4.19 -9.65 -24.27
N ARG A 319 -4.00 -8.44 -23.74
CA ARG A 319 -4.17 -8.08 -22.31
C ARG A 319 -5.56 -8.45 -21.75
N ASN A 320 -6.61 -8.37 -22.55
CA ASN A 320 -7.99 -8.72 -22.16
C ASN A 320 -8.24 -10.24 -21.99
N ARG A 321 -7.30 -11.08 -22.43
CA ARG A 321 -7.36 -12.55 -22.30
C ARG A 321 -6.32 -13.08 -21.32
N LEU A 322 -5.53 -12.21 -20.69
CA LEU A 322 -4.75 -12.65 -19.55
C LEU A 322 -5.72 -12.97 -18.41
N PRO A 323 -5.56 -14.12 -17.72
CA PRO A 323 -6.26 -14.32 -16.46
C PRO A 323 -5.93 -13.14 -15.54
N LEU A 324 -6.94 -12.67 -14.80
CA LEU A 324 -6.73 -11.75 -13.68
C LEU A 324 -5.76 -12.44 -12.72
N GLY A 325 -4.48 -12.09 -12.83
CA GLY A 325 -3.47 -12.55 -11.91
C GLY A 325 -3.63 -11.75 -10.65
N ASP A 326 -4.36 -12.30 -9.68
CA ASP A 326 -4.12 -11.94 -8.29
C ASP A 326 -2.78 -12.55 -7.91
N VAL A 327 -1.70 -11.86 -8.30
CA VAL A 327 -0.32 -12.21 -7.94
C VAL A 327 0.06 -11.39 -6.69
N GLY A 328 -0.85 -11.32 -5.72
CA GLY A 328 -0.46 -10.95 -4.37
C GLY A 328 0.47 -12.03 -3.86
N VAL A 329 1.76 -11.73 -3.72
CA VAL A 329 2.65 -12.59 -2.94
C VAL A 329 2.05 -12.65 -1.54
N GLU A 330 1.60 -13.83 -1.13
CA GLU A 330 1.02 -14.05 0.19
C GLU A 330 2.11 -13.89 1.25
N ARG A 331 2.28 -12.67 1.74
CA ARG A 331 3.25 -12.32 2.78
C ARG A 331 2.58 -12.29 4.14
N LYS A 332 3.30 -12.73 5.17
CA LYS A 332 2.91 -12.52 6.58
C LYS A 332 3.67 -11.32 7.16
N SER A 333 2.95 -10.38 7.76
CA SER A 333 3.54 -9.27 8.52
C SER A 333 4.32 -9.75 9.73
N ALA A 334 5.21 -8.88 10.24
CA ALA A 334 5.93 -9.11 11.48
C ALA A 334 4.99 -9.51 12.62
N PHE A 335 5.44 -10.42 13.49
CA PHE A 335 4.59 -11.01 14.53
C PHE A 335 4.02 -9.96 15.49
N SER A 336 4.82 -8.97 15.90
CA SER A 336 4.38 -7.87 16.74
C SER A 336 3.27 -7.04 16.08
N VAL A 337 3.35 -6.84 14.76
CA VAL A 337 2.32 -6.12 13.99
C VAL A 337 1.02 -6.89 13.97
N ARG A 338 1.08 -8.20 13.70
CA ARG A 338 -0.10 -9.07 13.74
C ARG A 338 -0.76 -9.11 15.11
N LEU A 339 0.02 -9.02 16.19
CA LEU A 339 -0.51 -9.06 17.55
C LEU A 339 -1.37 -7.82 17.86
N PHE A 340 -0.86 -6.61 17.65
CA PHE A 340 -1.67 -5.41 17.93
C PHE A 340 -2.83 -5.25 16.92
N LEU A 341 -2.67 -5.66 15.66
CA LEU A 341 -3.76 -5.64 14.68
C LEU A 341 -4.88 -6.62 15.07
N LYS A 342 -4.52 -7.77 15.66
CA LYS A 342 -5.48 -8.72 16.21
C LYS A 342 -6.23 -8.11 17.41
N GLU A 343 -5.51 -7.51 18.35
CA GLU A 343 -6.10 -6.82 19.51
C GLU A 343 -7.07 -5.72 19.05
N PHE A 344 -6.66 -4.92 18.08
CA PHE A 344 -7.52 -3.93 17.45
C PHE A 344 -8.80 -4.55 16.86
N CYS A 345 -8.70 -5.62 16.08
CA CYS A 345 -9.87 -6.29 15.50
C CYS A 345 -10.83 -6.83 16.56
N VAL A 346 -10.29 -7.37 17.66
CA VAL A 346 -11.07 -7.84 18.81
C VAL A 346 -11.86 -6.69 19.43
N GLU A 347 -11.18 -5.61 19.78
CA GLU A 347 -11.82 -4.42 20.36
C GLU A 347 -12.84 -3.78 19.42
N PHE A 348 -12.52 -3.71 18.12
CA PHE A 348 -13.40 -3.13 17.10
C PHE A 348 -14.72 -3.90 16.98
N LEU A 349 -14.67 -5.24 16.98
CA LEU A 349 -15.86 -6.08 16.92
C LEU A 349 -16.73 -5.96 18.18
N TYR A 350 -16.11 -5.84 19.36
CA TYR A 350 -16.86 -5.66 20.61
C TYR A 350 -17.48 -4.25 20.75
N GLY A 351 -16.77 -3.21 20.31
CA GLY A 351 -17.12 -1.82 20.63
C GLY A 351 -17.79 -1.04 19.51
N ALA A 352 -17.40 -1.26 18.24
CA ALA A 352 -17.67 -0.30 17.17
C ALA A 352 -18.33 -0.89 15.92
N TYR A 353 -18.00 -2.13 15.54
CA TYR A 353 -18.31 -2.69 14.22
C TYR A 353 -19.78 -2.50 13.81
N ASN A 354 -20.72 -2.98 14.62
CA ASN A 354 -22.15 -2.92 14.29
C ASN A 354 -22.65 -1.48 14.12
N MET A 355 -22.21 -0.57 15.00
CA MET A 355 -22.63 0.84 14.97
C MET A 355 -22.06 1.55 13.75
N LEU A 356 -20.75 1.43 13.54
CA LEU A 356 -20.05 2.05 12.42
C LEU A 356 -20.60 1.52 11.09
N MET A 357 -20.73 0.20 10.93
CA MET A 357 -21.21 -0.40 9.68
C MET A 357 -22.66 -0.04 9.38
N LYS A 358 -23.53 0.01 10.40
CA LYS A 358 -24.91 0.47 10.23
C LYS A 358 -24.94 1.91 9.71
N HIS A 359 -24.19 2.82 10.33
CA HIS A 359 -24.20 4.23 9.96
C HIS A 359 -23.56 4.46 8.58
N VAL A 360 -22.45 3.79 8.27
CA VAL A 360 -21.84 3.85 6.93
C VAL A 360 -22.80 3.37 5.85
N ARG A 361 -23.51 2.26 6.10
CA ARG A 361 -24.55 1.78 5.17
C ARG A 361 -25.63 2.83 4.94
N GLU A 362 -26.09 3.52 5.97
CA GLU A 362 -27.08 4.59 5.84
C GLU A 362 -26.56 5.78 5.02
N ILE A 363 -25.28 6.14 5.16
CA ILE A 363 -24.63 7.18 4.34
C ILE A 363 -24.57 6.76 2.87
N LEU A 364 -24.13 5.53 2.59
CA LEU A 364 -23.96 4.99 1.24
C LEU A 364 -25.30 4.87 0.50
N VAL A 365 -26.35 4.38 1.18
CA VAL A 365 -27.70 4.28 0.60
C VAL A 365 -28.30 5.65 0.26
N ARG A 366 -27.91 6.69 0.99
CA ARG A 366 -28.33 8.08 0.74
C ARG A 366 -27.47 8.79 -0.32
N SER A 367 -26.55 8.08 -0.98
CA SER A 367 -25.60 8.63 -1.96
C SER A 367 -24.80 9.84 -1.45
N LYS A 368 -24.47 9.86 -0.16
CA LYS A 368 -23.67 10.94 0.46
C LYS A 368 -22.17 10.65 0.52
N GLY A 369 -21.74 9.45 0.07
CA GLY A 369 -20.33 9.05 0.00
C GLY A 369 -19.64 9.49 -1.30
N GLN A 370 -18.32 9.33 -1.35
CA GLN A 370 -17.52 9.43 -2.56
C GLN A 370 -17.66 8.17 -3.42
N PRO A 371 -17.41 8.23 -4.74
CA PRO A 371 -17.36 7.04 -5.57
C PRO A 371 -16.31 6.05 -5.03
N ASN A 372 -16.66 4.75 -5.01
CA ASN A 372 -15.87 3.63 -4.50
C ASN A 372 -15.81 3.46 -2.97
N ASP A 373 -16.44 4.33 -2.17
CA ASP A 373 -16.53 4.14 -0.71
C ASP A 373 -17.22 2.80 -0.35
N GLU A 374 -18.11 2.31 -1.22
CA GLU A 374 -18.75 1.01 -1.09
C GLU A 374 -17.77 -0.17 -1.11
N SER A 375 -16.62 -0.01 -1.77
CA SER A 375 -15.58 -1.05 -1.84
C SER A 375 -15.01 -1.34 -0.46
N TYR A 376 -14.76 -0.30 0.35
CA TYR A 376 -14.29 -0.44 1.73
C TYR A 376 -15.36 -1.07 2.62
N TYR A 377 -16.63 -0.71 2.41
CA TYR A 377 -17.75 -1.31 3.15
C TYR A 377 -17.86 -2.82 2.88
N PHE A 378 -17.85 -3.26 1.62
CA PHE A 378 -17.92 -4.68 1.29
C PHE A 378 -16.66 -5.43 1.71
N TRP A 379 -15.49 -4.82 1.56
CA TRP A 379 -14.23 -5.39 2.04
C TRP A 379 -14.26 -5.62 3.56
N ALA A 380 -14.73 -4.63 4.33
CA ALA A 380 -14.83 -4.73 5.78
C ALA A 380 -15.82 -5.82 6.22
N ILE A 381 -16.98 -5.94 5.56
CA ILE A 381 -17.92 -7.06 5.80
C ILE A 381 -17.19 -8.39 5.62
N GLN A 382 -16.52 -8.58 4.48
CA GLN A 382 -15.84 -9.84 4.19
C GLN A 382 -14.77 -10.14 5.24
N PHE A 383 -13.90 -9.17 5.52
CA PHE A 383 -12.78 -9.32 6.44
C PHE A 383 -13.25 -9.61 7.88
N PHE A 384 -14.12 -8.76 8.44
CA PHE A 384 -14.51 -8.87 9.83
C PHE A 384 -15.45 -10.04 10.10
N MET A 385 -16.33 -10.41 9.16
CA MET A 385 -17.14 -11.63 9.31
C MET A 385 -16.27 -12.90 9.23
N GLU A 386 -15.25 -12.92 8.36
CA GLU A 386 -14.27 -14.02 8.34
C GLU A 386 -13.47 -14.06 9.64
N PHE A 387 -12.99 -12.92 10.14
CA PHE A 387 -12.25 -12.82 11.39
C PHE A 387 -13.11 -13.33 12.55
N ASN A 388 -14.35 -12.86 12.68
CA ASN A 388 -15.30 -13.25 13.73
C ASN A 388 -15.54 -14.77 13.76
N ARG A 389 -15.68 -15.39 12.58
CA ARG A 389 -15.85 -16.85 12.44
C ARG A 389 -14.60 -17.62 12.86
N ASN A 390 -13.41 -17.16 12.48
CA ASN A 390 -12.16 -17.84 12.84
C ASN A 390 -11.79 -17.66 14.31
N TYR A 391 -12.05 -16.47 14.87
CA TYR A 391 -11.83 -16.17 16.28
C TYR A 391 -12.87 -16.80 17.22
N ARG A 392 -14.00 -17.28 16.66
CA ARG A 392 -15.13 -17.92 17.36
C ARG A 392 -15.86 -17.00 18.34
N PHE A 393 -16.08 -15.76 17.90
CA PHE A 393 -16.91 -14.82 18.63
C PHE A 393 -18.40 -15.12 18.52
N GLU A 394 -19.18 -14.45 19.37
CA GLU A 394 -20.63 -14.49 19.29
C GLU A 394 -21.12 -13.87 17.97
N ILE A 395 -22.11 -14.50 17.34
CA ILE A 395 -22.65 -14.04 16.05
C ILE A 395 -23.20 -12.61 16.15
N LYS A 396 -23.67 -12.18 17.32
CA LYS A 396 -24.25 -10.84 17.54
C LYS A 396 -23.27 -9.67 17.36
N LEU A 397 -21.96 -9.94 17.28
CA LEU A 397 -20.94 -8.90 17.10
C LEU A 397 -20.78 -8.46 15.64
N VAL A 398 -21.44 -9.12 14.67
CA VAL A 398 -21.34 -8.81 13.23
C VAL A 398 -22.68 -8.76 12.51
#